data_AF-A0A813HFD5-F1
#
_entry.id   AF-A0A813HFD5-F1
#
_cell.length_a   1.000
_cell.length_b   1.000
_cell.length_c   1.000
_cell.angle_alpha   90.00
_cell.angle_beta   90.00
_cell.angle_gamma   90.00
#
_symmetry.space_group_name_H-M   'P 1'
#
loop_
_entity.id
_entity.type
_entity.pdbx_description
1 polymer ?
#
loop_
_entity_poly.entity_id
_entity_poly.type
_entity_poly.pdbx_seq_one_letter_code
_entity_poly.pdbx_strand_id
1 'polypeptide(L)'
;MVPMRRMAGRLLLTTWLCSWGSGLAKLVLQPDNDLARFRAGPVDTPWTQPEAEDVEIVALKVPARTSRAPPSELALPSTPGAQSLTLDFLYQFQFEKDFIGATLTAWCRTHWYLSYVIAFVYLLLLSAGTNWMNDKEAFNLKGPLAIWNLFLAVFSFCGMVRTVPHLIALLSEYGFMYTVCRAATISYGNGPAGLWVGLFIFSKYVELIDTWFLVVRKRNIGFLHWYHHCTVLLYCWHAYVWEMPTGIYFVAMNYSVHAIMYLYYFLASVMKRPPKWALIVTIM
;
A
#
# COMPACT_ATOMS: atom_id res chain seq x y z
N MET A 1 -2.66 -12.24 -66.03
CA MET A 1 -1.59 -11.74 -65.14
C MET A 1 -2.24 -11.12 -63.90
N VAL A 2 -1.91 -11.65 -62.72
CA VAL A 2 -2.17 -11.16 -61.35
C VAL A 2 -0.77 -10.97 -60.74
N PRO A 3 -0.44 -9.93 -59.94
CA PRO A 3 -0.84 -9.80 -58.51
C PRO A 3 -1.22 -8.38 -58.04
N MET A 4 -2.26 -8.21 -57.22
CA MET A 4 -2.31 -8.30 -55.74
C MET A 4 -1.41 -7.31 -54.98
N ARG A 5 -2.01 -6.25 -54.41
CA ARG A 5 -1.60 -5.60 -53.15
C ARG A 5 -2.78 -4.86 -52.49
N ARG A 6 -3.72 -5.64 -51.95
CA ARG A 6 -4.63 -5.26 -50.86
C ARG A 6 -4.56 -6.37 -49.82
N MET A 7 -3.63 -6.28 -48.87
CA MET A 7 -3.59 -7.06 -47.61
C MET A 7 -2.30 -6.71 -46.86
N ALA A 8 -2.32 -5.65 -46.05
CA ALA A 8 -1.24 -5.36 -45.09
C ALA A 8 -1.76 -4.87 -43.72
N GLY A 9 -3.04 -4.53 -43.58
CA GLY A 9 -3.61 -4.00 -42.33
C GLY A 9 -4.25 -5.04 -41.39
N ARG A 10 -4.40 -6.31 -41.79
CA ARG A 10 -5.08 -7.34 -40.98
C ARG A 10 -4.18 -8.50 -40.49
N LEU A 11 -2.90 -8.53 -40.87
CA LEU A 11 -1.96 -9.56 -40.40
C LEU A 11 -1.09 -9.15 -39.21
N LEU A 12 -1.09 -7.87 -38.82
CA LEU A 12 -0.30 -7.37 -37.68
C LEU A 12 -1.03 -7.49 -36.33
N LEU A 13 -2.36 -7.63 -36.32
CA LEU A 13 -3.12 -7.86 -35.08
C LEU A 13 -3.15 -9.33 -34.65
N THR A 14 -3.09 -10.28 -35.59
CA THR A 14 -3.11 -11.72 -35.28
C THR A 14 -1.73 -12.24 -34.85
N THR A 15 -0.65 -11.59 -35.27
CA THR A 15 0.71 -11.92 -34.80
C THR A 15 1.01 -11.35 -33.41
N TRP A 16 0.40 -10.23 -33.02
CA TRP A 16 0.50 -9.69 -31.66
C TRP A 16 -0.18 -10.57 -30.60
N LEU A 17 -1.33 -11.17 -30.90
CA LEU A 17 -2.03 -12.05 -29.95
C LEU A 17 -1.36 -13.43 -29.81
N CYS A 18 -0.64 -13.91 -30.83
CA CYS A 18 0.03 -15.22 -30.79
C CYS A 18 1.41 -15.19 -30.09
N SER A 19 2.08 -14.02 -30.07
CA SER A 19 3.37 -13.86 -29.37
C SER A 19 3.23 -13.73 -27.85
N TRP A 20 2.05 -13.43 -27.32
CA TRP A 20 1.82 -13.34 -25.87
C TRP A 20 1.59 -14.71 -25.21
N GLY A 21 1.13 -15.70 -25.99
CA GLY A 21 0.88 -17.07 -25.51
C GLY A 21 2.12 -17.95 -25.35
N SER A 22 3.26 -17.57 -25.96
CA SER A 22 4.50 -18.36 -25.95
C SER A 22 5.57 -17.86 -24.96
N GLY A 23 5.38 -16.68 -24.37
CA GLY A 23 6.28 -16.10 -23.35
C GLY A 23 6.03 -16.58 -21.91
N LEU A 24 4.85 -17.14 -21.63
CA LEU A 24 4.51 -17.70 -20.31
C LEU A 24 4.99 -19.15 -20.12
N ALA A 25 5.50 -19.80 -21.16
CA ALA A 25 5.98 -21.19 -21.11
C ALA A 25 7.48 -21.34 -20.79
N LYS A 26 8.19 -20.26 -20.44
CA LYS A 26 9.63 -20.27 -20.12
C LYS A 26 10.00 -19.64 -18.77
N LEU A 27 9.07 -19.62 -17.81
CA LEU A 27 9.46 -19.62 -16.39
C LEU A 27 9.56 -21.07 -15.91
N VAL A 28 10.53 -21.79 -16.46
CA VAL A 28 10.94 -23.09 -15.93
C VAL A 28 11.63 -22.80 -14.60
N LEU A 29 10.94 -23.11 -13.52
CA LEU A 29 11.50 -23.21 -12.17
C LEU A 29 12.81 -24.02 -12.21
N GLN A 30 13.83 -23.55 -11.50
CA GLN A 30 15.06 -24.32 -11.31
C GLN A 30 14.72 -25.72 -10.73
N PRO A 31 15.38 -26.80 -11.17
CA PRO A 31 15.07 -28.16 -10.71
C PRO A 31 15.45 -28.47 -9.26
N ASP A 32 16.07 -27.56 -8.49
CA ASP A 32 16.63 -27.88 -7.18
C ASP A 32 15.64 -27.68 -6.00
N ASN A 33 14.36 -28.06 -6.19
CA ASN A 33 13.39 -28.13 -5.08
C ASN A 33 13.11 -29.55 -4.57
N ASP A 34 13.85 -30.55 -5.06
CA ASP A 34 13.66 -31.97 -4.69
C ASP A 34 14.14 -32.36 -3.27
N LEU A 35 14.50 -31.38 -2.43
CA LEU A 35 14.83 -31.63 -1.00
C LEU A 35 13.79 -31.10 0.00
N ALA A 36 12.70 -30.48 -0.46
CA ALA A 36 11.55 -30.24 0.40
C ALA A 36 10.66 -31.50 0.48
N ARG A 37 11.12 -32.52 1.21
CA ARG A 37 10.25 -33.63 1.64
C ARG A 37 9.21 -33.08 2.61
N PHE A 38 8.08 -32.61 2.10
CA PHE A 38 6.85 -32.53 2.87
C PHE A 38 6.52 -33.94 3.35
N ARG A 39 6.39 -34.16 4.66
CA ARG A 39 5.86 -35.42 5.20
C ARG A 39 4.41 -35.56 4.71
N ALA A 40 4.22 -36.28 3.62
CA ALA A 40 2.93 -36.80 3.23
C ALA A 40 2.54 -37.88 4.25
N GLY A 41 1.61 -37.56 5.15
CA GLY A 41 0.83 -38.58 5.85
C GLY A 41 -0.13 -39.28 4.88
N PRO A 42 -0.61 -40.49 5.17
CA PRO A 42 -1.48 -41.25 4.27
C PRO A 42 -2.80 -40.51 4.02
N VAL A 43 -3.18 -40.43 2.75
CA VAL A 43 -4.39 -39.76 2.24
C VAL A 43 -5.52 -40.78 2.18
N ASP A 44 -6.13 -41.13 3.32
CA ASP A 44 -7.32 -42.01 3.35
C ASP A 44 -8.17 -41.82 4.62
N THR A 45 -8.50 -40.58 4.98
CA THR A 45 -9.61 -40.31 5.93
C THR A 45 -10.51 -39.20 5.40
N PRO A 46 -11.85 -39.38 5.35
CA PRO A 46 -12.77 -38.28 5.13
C PRO A 46 -12.59 -37.27 6.27
N TRP A 47 -12.57 -35.97 5.96
CA TRP A 47 -12.56 -34.92 6.99
C TRP A 47 -13.83 -35.00 7.85
N THR A 48 -13.74 -35.69 8.98
CA THR A 48 -14.67 -35.57 10.10
C THR A 48 -14.17 -34.46 11.02
N GLN A 49 -15.08 -33.60 11.48
CA GLN A 49 -14.75 -32.71 12.59
C GLN A 49 -14.37 -33.58 13.80
N PRO A 50 -13.30 -33.24 14.55
CA PRO A 50 -12.99 -34.00 15.75
C PRO A 50 -14.15 -33.85 16.73
N GLU A 51 -14.68 -34.99 17.20
CA GLU A 51 -15.58 -35.01 18.35
C GLU A 51 -14.84 -34.41 19.55
N ALA A 52 -15.57 -33.69 20.39
CA ALA A 52 -15.04 -33.08 21.59
C ALA A 52 -14.56 -34.17 22.55
N GLU A 53 -13.27 -34.52 22.48
CA GLU A 53 -12.61 -35.24 23.57
C GLU A 53 -12.56 -34.29 24.78
N ASP A 54 -13.13 -34.76 25.89
CA ASP A 54 -13.07 -34.12 27.20
C ASP A 54 -11.61 -34.04 27.65
N VAL A 55 -10.92 -32.97 27.24
CA VAL A 55 -9.61 -32.60 27.79
C VAL A 55 -9.84 -32.15 29.22
N GLU A 56 -9.56 -33.06 30.15
CA GLU A 56 -9.47 -32.79 31.57
C GLU A 56 -8.55 -31.58 31.78
N ILE A 57 -9.14 -30.46 32.22
CA ILE A 57 -8.44 -29.22 32.52
C ILE A 57 -7.59 -29.48 33.76
N VAL A 58 -6.37 -30.00 33.57
CA VAL A 58 -5.33 -29.91 34.59
C VAL A 58 -5.02 -28.43 34.71
N ALA A 59 -5.58 -27.81 35.74
CA ALA A 59 -5.35 -26.43 36.13
C ALA A 59 -3.86 -26.23 36.42
N LEU A 60 -3.08 -25.94 35.38
CA LEU A 60 -1.81 -25.26 35.53
C LEU A 60 -2.11 -23.92 36.20
N LYS A 61 -1.76 -23.85 37.48
CA LYS A 61 -1.83 -22.65 38.32
C LYS A 61 -0.86 -21.62 37.75
N VAL A 62 -1.28 -20.93 36.69
CA VAL A 62 -0.62 -19.74 36.17
C VAL A 62 -0.70 -18.71 37.31
N PRO A 63 0.44 -18.23 37.86
CA PRO A 63 0.39 -17.22 38.90
C PRO A 63 -0.30 -16.00 38.32
N ALA A 64 -1.27 -15.45 39.08
CA ALA A 64 -2.08 -14.32 38.69
C ALA A 64 -1.18 -13.12 38.29
N ARG A 65 -0.91 -13.00 36.99
CA ARG A 65 -0.28 -11.83 36.41
C ARG A 65 -1.39 -10.83 36.17
N THR A 66 -1.44 -9.83 37.04
CA THR A 66 -2.18 -8.57 36.95
C THR A 66 -2.69 -8.25 35.54
N SER A 67 -4.01 -8.00 35.45
CA SER A 67 -4.73 -7.53 34.27
C SER A 67 -3.94 -6.51 33.46
N ARG A 68 -3.40 -6.93 32.32
CA ARG A 68 -3.03 -6.01 31.23
C ARG A 68 -4.18 -5.98 30.24
N ALA A 69 -4.60 -4.76 29.91
CA ALA A 69 -5.63 -4.46 28.93
C ALA A 69 -5.33 -5.11 27.55
N PRO A 70 -6.35 -5.30 26.70
CA PRO A 70 -6.17 -5.84 25.35
C PRO A 70 -5.18 -5.00 24.53
N PRO A 71 -4.38 -5.62 23.66
CA PRO A 71 -3.17 -5.02 23.13
C PRO A 71 -3.40 -4.01 21.99
N SER A 72 -4.59 -3.39 21.89
CA SER A 72 -4.79 -2.16 21.12
C SER A 72 -4.24 -0.92 21.84
N GLU A 73 -3.99 -1.03 23.15
CA GLU A 73 -3.21 -0.07 23.91
C GLU A 73 -1.74 -0.47 23.82
N LEU A 74 -0.97 0.25 23.01
CA LEU A 74 0.45 0.38 23.25
C LEU A 74 0.61 1.17 24.57
N ALA A 75 0.36 0.50 25.70
CA ALA A 75 0.84 0.96 27.00
C ALA A 75 2.35 0.71 27.01
N LEU A 76 3.08 1.56 26.28
CA LEU A 76 4.53 1.67 26.37
C LEU A 76 4.86 1.74 27.88
N PRO A 77 5.73 0.88 28.43
CA PRO A 77 6.06 0.87 29.84
C PRO A 77 6.54 2.28 30.20
N SER A 78 5.77 2.92 31.06
CA SER A 78 6.02 4.22 31.62
C SER A 78 7.40 4.23 32.28
N THR A 79 8.43 4.67 31.55
CA THR A 79 9.58 5.30 32.18
C THR A 79 9.20 6.76 32.43
N PRO A 80 9.00 7.16 33.69
CA PRO A 80 8.38 8.44 34.02
C PRO A 80 9.37 9.57 33.73
N GLY A 81 9.17 10.29 32.63
CA GLY A 81 9.76 11.63 32.45
C GLY A 81 10.17 12.01 31.02
N ALA A 82 10.74 11.10 30.23
CA ALA A 82 11.35 11.46 28.94
C ALA A 82 10.61 10.91 27.71
N GLN A 83 9.98 9.73 27.81
CA GLN A 83 9.18 9.15 26.72
C GLN A 83 7.75 9.71 26.64
N SER A 84 7.19 10.21 27.74
CA SER A 84 5.84 10.78 27.75
C SER A 84 5.76 12.09 26.96
N LEU A 85 6.77 12.96 27.07
CA LEU A 85 6.78 14.26 26.40
C LEU A 85 6.83 14.14 24.87
N THR A 86 7.59 13.18 24.35
CA THR A 86 7.69 12.92 22.91
C THR A 86 6.44 12.24 22.37
N LEU A 87 5.83 11.32 23.12
CA LEU A 87 4.59 10.66 22.70
C LEU A 87 3.37 11.58 22.77
N ASP A 88 3.28 12.44 23.79
CA ASP A 88 2.22 13.45 23.92
C ASP A 88 2.34 14.55 22.84
N PHE A 89 3.58 14.91 22.46
CA PHE A 89 3.82 15.80 21.32
C PHE A 89 3.43 15.15 19.98
N LEU A 90 3.69 13.84 19.83
CA LEU A 90 3.35 13.09 18.62
C LEU A 90 1.85 12.77 18.52
N TYR A 91 1.10 12.74 19.62
CA TYR A 91 -0.33 12.39 19.66
C TYR A 91 -1.15 13.50 20.32
N GLN A 92 -1.24 14.63 19.63
CA GLN A 92 -1.83 15.84 20.20
C GLN A 92 -3.37 15.85 20.15
N PHE A 93 -3.99 15.20 19.16
CA PHE A 93 -5.44 15.31 18.94
C PHE A 93 -6.24 14.13 19.52
N GLN A 94 -7.31 14.45 20.26
CA GLN A 94 -8.18 13.44 20.90
C GLN A 94 -8.86 12.52 19.87
N PHE A 95 -9.32 13.06 18.74
CA PHE A 95 -9.95 12.23 17.70
C PHE A 95 -9.03 11.17 17.11
N GLU A 96 -7.71 11.38 17.12
CA GLU A 96 -6.75 10.39 16.65
C GLU A 96 -6.54 9.29 17.68
N LYS A 97 -6.62 9.61 18.98
CA LYS A 97 -6.51 8.65 20.08
C LYS A 97 -7.72 7.72 20.14
N ASP A 98 -8.90 8.26 19.88
CA ASP A 98 -10.17 7.53 19.91
C ASP A 98 -10.41 6.68 18.64
N PHE A 99 -9.46 6.67 17.69
CA PHE A 99 -9.63 5.94 16.44
C PHE A 99 -9.56 4.43 16.63
N ILE A 100 -10.65 3.74 16.24
CA ILE A 100 -10.76 2.29 16.24
C ILE A 100 -10.66 1.79 14.80
N GLY A 101 -9.52 1.18 14.46
CA GLY A 101 -9.28 0.70 13.09
C GLY A 101 -10.17 -0.46 12.68
N ALA A 102 -10.65 -1.26 13.64
CA ALA A 102 -11.50 -2.42 13.36
C ALA A 102 -12.76 -2.05 12.55
N THR A 103 -13.37 -0.90 12.84
CA THR A 103 -14.55 -0.41 12.11
C THR A 103 -14.21 -0.10 10.66
N LEU A 104 -13.08 0.57 10.43
CA LEU A 104 -12.63 0.92 9.09
C LEU A 104 -12.22 -0.32 8.29
N THR A 105 -11.49 -1.25 8.90
CA THR A 105 -11.10 -2.53 8.30
C THR A 105 -12.33 -3.37 7.93
N ALA A 106 -13.34 -3.44 8.81
CA ALA A 106 -14.59 -4.14 8.53
C ALA A 106 -15.36 -3.49 7.36
N TRP A 107 -15.37 -2.16 7.28
CA TRP A 107 -15.96 -1.45 6.15
C TRP A 107 -15.20 -1.75 4.84
N CYS A 108 -13.86 -1.71 4.85
CA CYS A 108 -13.05 -2.07 3.68
C CYS A 108 -13.26 -3.52 3.25
N ARG A 109 -13.45 -4.44 4.21
CA ARG A 109 -13.69 -5.87 3.96
C ARG A 109 -15.05 -6.11 3.29
N THR A 110 -16.10 -5.42 3.75
CA THR A 110 -17.43 -5.49 3.12
C THR A 110 -17.45 -4.87 1.72
N HIS A 111 -16.62 -3.85 1.49
CA HIS A 111 -16.52 -3.13 0.22
C HIS A 111 -15.30 -3.55 -0.62
N TRP A 112 -14.90 -4.82 -0.58
CA TRP A 112 -13.71 -5.32 -1.29
C TRP A 112 -13.69 -5.00 -2.80
N TYR A 113 -14.87 -4.96 -3.43
CA TYR A 113 -15.05 -4.68 -4.85
C TYR A 113 -14.66 -3.26 -5.27
N LEU A 114 -14.63 -2.29 -4.34
CA LEU A 114 -14.35 -0.89 -4.66
C LEU A 114 -12.99 -0.70 -5.32
N SER A 115 -11.95 -1.37 -4.81
CA SER A 115 -10.59 -1.27 -5.36
C SER A 115 -10.52 -1.75 -6.81
N TYR A 116 -11.18 -2.86 -7.15
CA TYR A 116 -11.25 -3.40 -8.50
C TYR A 116 -12.07 -2.51 -9.45
N VAL A 117 -13.24 -2.04 -8.99
CA VAL A 117 -14.10 -1.15 -9.77
C VAL A 117 -13.36 0.15 -10.08
N ILE A 118 -12.69 0.74 -9.09
CA ILE A 118 -11.97 2.01 -9.30
C ILE A 118 -10.73 1.80 -10.16
N ALA A 119 -9.98 0.70 -10.01
CA ALA A 119 -8.87 0.37 -10.91
C ALA A 119 -9.34 0.23 -12.36
N PHE A 120 -10.48 -0.43 -12.60
CA PHE A 120 -11.07 -0.56 -13.92
C PHE A 120 -11.51 0.79 -14.49
N VAL A 121 -12.23 1.59 -13.71
CA VAL A 121 -12.64 2.96 -14.08
C VAL A 121 -11.42 3.83 -14.39
N TYR A 122 -10.35 3.72 -13.62
CA TYR A 122 -9.09 4.43 -13.85
C TYR A 122 -8.49 4.10 -15.22
N LEU A 123 -8.44 2.82 -15.61
CA LEU A 123 -7.94 2.41 -16.93
C LEU A 123 -8.83 2.93 -18.07
N LEU A 124 -10.15 2.90 -17.87
CA LEU A 124 -11.09 3.47 -18.84
C LEU A 124 -10.92 4.99 -18.99
N LEU A 125 -10.80 5.71 -17.87
CA LEU A 125 -10.57 7.16 -17.86
C LEU A 125 -9.22 7.52 -18.48
N LEU A 126 -8.19 6.69 -18.30
CA LEU A 126 -6.89 6.89 -18.93
C LEU A 126 -7.00 6.77 -20.46
N SER A 127 -7.67 5.73 -20.95
CA SER A 127 -7.89 5.53 -22.39
C SER A 127 -8.78 6.62 -23.00
N ALA A 128 -9.94 6.88 -22.38
CA ALA A 128 -10.90 7.89 -22.83
C ALA A 128 -10.31 9.30 -22.74
N GLY A 129 -9.59 9.62 -21.66
CA GLY A 129 -8.96 10.91 -21.44
C GLY A 129 -7.83 11.17 -22.44
N THR A 130 -7.01 10.16 -22.75
CA THR A 130 -5.96 10.29 -23.78
C THR A 130 -6.58 10.52 -25.16
N ASN A 131 -7.62 9.76 -25.51
CA ASN A 131 -8.33 9.94 -26.79
C ASN A 131 -9.00 11.31 -26.90
N TRP A 132 -9.66 11.77 -25.84
CA TRP A 132 -10.33 13.07 -25.80
C TRP A 132 -9.36 14.24 -25.87
N MET A 133 -8.18 14.09 -25.25
CA MET A 133 -7.15 15.11 -25.31
C MET A 133 -6.45 15.18 -26.66
N ASN A 134 -6.49 14.15 -27.52
CA ASN A 134 -5.80 14.17 -28.83
C ASN A 134 -6.13 15.43 -29.63
N ASP A 135 -7.40 15.82 -29.66
CA ASP A 135 -7.92 16.95 -30.44
C ASP A 135 -7.85 18.32 -29.72
N LYS A 136 -7.31 18.37 -28.49
CA LYS A 136 -7.28 19.60 -27.66
C LYS A 136 -5.86 20.10 -27.42
N GLU A 137 -5.69 21.38 -27.12
CA GLU A 137 -4.38 21.89 -26.69
C GLU A 137 -4.06 21.47 -25.25
N ALA A 138 -2.77 21.41 -24.90
CA ALA A 138 -2.33 21.06 -23.55
C ALA A 138 -2.64 22.19 -22.57
N PHE A 139 -3.30 21.89 -21.45
CA PHE A 139 -3.63 22.91 -20.45
C PHE A 139 -2.40 23.31 -19.63
N ASN A 140 -2.25 24.61 -19.37
CA ASN A 140 -1.18 25.14 -18.53
C ASN A 140 -1.58 25.15 -17.04
N LEU A 141 -1.52 23.99 -16.39
CA LEU A 141 -1.94 23.80 -14.99
C LEU A 141 -0.79 23.87 -13.97
N LYS A 142 0.21 24.72 -14.20
CA LYS A 142 1.40 24.80 -13.32
C LYS A 142 1.05 25.15 -11.87
N GLY A 143 0.16 26.12 -11.66
CA GLY A 143 -0.28 26.55 -10.32
C GLY A 143 -1.03 25.46 -9.56
N PRO A 144 -2.14 24.91 -10.12
CA PRO A 144 -2.87 23.82 -9.50
C PRO A 144 -2.00 22.59 -9.20
N LEU A 145 -1.10 22.22 -10.11
CA LEU A 145 -0.16 21.12 -9.90
C LEU A 145 0.82 21.39 -8.75
N ALA A 146 1.29 22.63 -8.60
CA ALA A 146 2.16 23.00 -7.48
C ALA A 146 1.42 22.88 -6.14
N ILE A 147 0.19 23.39 -6.05
CA ILE A 147 -0.65 23.28 -4.85
C ILE A 147 -0.94 21.82 -4.53
N TRP A 148 -1.22 21.01 -5.56
CA TRP A 148 -1.46 19.58 -5.42
C TRP A 148 -0.24 18.83 -4.87
N ASN A 149 0.95 19.07 -5.44
CA ASN A 149 2.19 18.49 -4.93
C ASN A 149 2.49 18.95 -3.50
N LEU A 150 2.20 20.20 -3.15
CA LEU A 150 2.35 20.68 -1.78
C LEU A 150 1.40 19.96 -0.82
N PHE A 151 0.14 19.79 -1.21
CA PHE A 151 -0.85 19.05 -0.44
C PHE A 151 -0.37 17.61 -0.16
N LEU A 152 0.08 16.90 -1.20
CA LEU A 152 0.61 15.54 -1.04
C LEU A 152 1.88 15.51 -0.17
N ALA A 153 2.77 16.49 -0.31
CA ALA A 153 3.97 16.60 0.52
C ALA A 153 3.63 16.78 2.01
N VAL A 154 2.69 17.69 2.33
CA VAL A 154 2.25 17.93 3.71
C VAL A 154 1.53 16.72 4.28
N PHE A 155 0.63 16.11 3.50
CA PHE A 155 -0.08 14.89 3.91
C PHE A 155 0.90 13.76 4.22
N SER A 156 1.88 13.52 3.34
CA SER A 156 2.89 12.50 3.55
C SER A 156 3.83 12.80 4.72
N PHE A 157 4.17 14.07 4.94
CA PHE A 157 4.97 14.49 6.09
C PHE A 157 4.22 14.27 7.42
N CYS A 158 2.93 14.63 7.48
CA CYS A 158 2.11 14.35 8.65
C CYS A 158 1.99 12.85 8.93
N GLY A 159 1.76 12.04 7.89
CA GLY A 159 1.74 10.58 7.99
C GLY A 159 3.07 10.02 8.52
N MET A 160 4.19 10.46 7.95
CA MET A 160 5.54 10.07 8.37
C MET A 160 5.78 10.36 9.87
N VAL A 161 5.45 11.57 10.34
CA VAL A 161 5.64 11.97 11.74
C VAL A 161 4.83 11.08 12.69
N ARG A 162 3.71 10.49 12.25
CA ARG A 162 2.89 9.61 13.12
C ARG A 162 3.26 8.14 13.01
N THR A 163 3.65 7.65 11.83
CA THR A 163 3.91 6.23 11.61
C THR A 163 5.36 5.85 11.90
N VAL A 164 6.34 6.71 11.62
CA VAL A 164 7.77 6.38 11.80
C VAL A 164 8.14 6.25 13.28
N PRO A 165 7.81 7.19 14.18
CA PRO A 165 8.12 7.04 15.60
C PRO A 165 7.38 5.85 16.22
N HIS A 166 6.15 5.57 15.79
CA HIS A 166 5.38 4.41 16.23
C HIS A 166 6.07 3.10 15.83
N LEU A 167 6.58 3.02 14.59
CA LEU A 167 7.36 1.89 14.13
C LEU A 167 8.65 1.70 14.96
N ILE A 168 9.41 2.78 15.18
CA ILE A 168 10.64 2.73 15.99
C ILE A 168 10.33 2.26 17.42
N ALA A 169 9.26 2.77 18.04
CA ALA A 169 8.83 2.37 19.37
C ALA A 169 8.51 0.86 19.42
N LEU A 170 7.69 0.37 18.47
CA LEU A 170 7.36 -1.05 18.35
C LEU A 170 8.59 -1.95 18.20
N LEU A 171 9.56 -1.56 17.35
CA LEU A 171 10.81 -2.31 17.20
C LEU A 171 11.65 -2.30 18.46
N SER A 172 11.75 -1.14 19.13
CA SER A 172 12.61 -0.98 20.30
C SER A 172 12.11 -1.75 21.52
N GLU A 173 10.78 -1.89 21.65
CA GLU A 173 10.16 -2.48 22.83
C GLU A 173 9.83 -3.97 22.66
N TYR A 174 9.31 -4.36 21.49
CA TYR A 174 8.82 -5.73 21.25
C TYR A 174 9.70 -6.53 20.29
N GLY A 175 10.61 -5.87 19.55
CA GLY A 175 11.53 -6.50 18.61
C GLY A 175 10.89 -6.86 17.25
N PHE A 176 11.76 -7.25 16.30
CA PHE A 176 11.38 -7.50 14.91
C PHE A 176 10.40 -8.68 14.72
N MET A 177 10.58 -9.77 15.49
CA MET A 177 9.69 -10.93 15.37
C MET A 177 8.25 -10.58 15.74
N TYR A 178 8.09 -9.70 16.73
CA TYR A 178 6.78 -9.25 17.16
C TYR A 178 6.09 -8.44 16.04
N THR A 179 6.79 -7.48 15.45
CA THR A 179 6.22 -6.57 14.43
C THR A 179 5.86 -7.27 13.13
N VAL A 180 6.53 -8.37 12.78
CA VAL A 180 6.27 -9.14 11.56
C VAL A 180 5.23 -10.24 11.75
N CYS A 181 5.03 -10.74 12.97
CA CYS A 181 4.12 -11.88 13.22
C CYS A 181 2.79 -11.50 13.89
N ARG A 182 2.66 -10.32 14.48
CA ARG A 182 1.41 -9.86 15.09
C ARG A 182 0.54 -9.09 14.10
N ALA A 183 -0.72 -9.51 14.00
CA ALA A 183 -1.74 -8.88 13.17
C ALA A 183 -1.82 -7.35 13.37
N ALA A 184 -2.09 -6.63 12.29
CA ALA A 184 -2.10 -5.17 12.28
C ALA A 184 -3.04 -4.56 13.33
N THR A 185 -4.24 -5.14 13.52
CA THR A 185 -5.24 -4.66 14.52
C THR A 185 -4.68 -4.57 15.93
N ILE A 186 -3.74 -5.44 16.29
CA ILE A 186 -3.10 -5.45 17.60
C ILE A 186 -1.89 -4.52 17.61
N SER A 187 -1.05 -4.59 16.58
CA SER A 187 0.24 -3.90 16.60
C SER A 187 0.14 -2.39 16.38
N TYR A 188 -0.61 -1.95 15.37
CA TYR A 188 -0.61 -0.56 14.90
C TYR A 188 -1.95 -0.09 14.31
N GLY A 189 -3.00 -0.91 14.42
CA GLY A 189 -4.30 -0.67 13.79
C GLY A 189 -5.21 0.30 14.56
N ASN A 190 -4.85 0.70 15.78
CA ASN A 190 -5.66 1.59 16.60
C ASN A 190 -4.90 2.88 16.95
N GLY A 191 -5.67 3.87 17.41
CA GLY A 191 -5.14 5.17 17.76
C GLY A 191 -4.56 5.90 16.55
N PRO A 192 -3.60 6.82 16.77
CA PRO A 192 -3.15 7.71 15.71
C PRO A 192 -2.42 6.97 14.59
N ALA A 193 -1.60 5.96 14.90
CA ALA A 193 -0.94 5.15 13.87
C ALA A 193 -1.97 4.43 12.97
N GLY A 194 -3.02 3.86 13.56
CA GLY A 194 -4.11 3.22 12.84
C GLY A 194 -4.86 4.16 11.91
N LEU A 195 -5.12 5.39 12.37
CA LEU A 195 -5.78 6.42 11.57
C LEU A 195 -4.94 6.79 10.35
N TRP A 196 -3.64 7.05 10.54
CA TRP A 196 -2.74 7.43 9.46
C TRP A 196 -2.46 6.28 8.50
N VAL A 197 -2.46 5.02 8.97
CA VAL A 197 -2.45 3.84 8.09
C VAL A 197 -3.74 3.75 7.28
N GLY A 198 -4.91 3.96 7.88
CA GLY A 198 -6.18 4.00 7.16
C GLY A 198 -6.17 5.07 6.06
N LEU A 199 -5.77 6.30 6.41
CA LEU A 199 -5.64 7.41 5.46
C LEU A 199 -4.65 7.11 4.33
N PHE A 200 -3.57 6.38 4.60
CA PHE A 200 -2.62 5.93 3.59
C PHE A 200 -3.27 5.04 2.52
N ILE A 201 -4.16 4.13 2.92
CA ILE A 201 -4.88 3.28 1.96
C ILE A 201 -5.78 4.12 1.07
N PHE A 202 -6.47 5.10 1.66
CA PHE A 202 -7.31 6.01 0.90
C PHE A 202 -6.51 7.00 0.02
N SER A 203 -5.27 7.34 0.40
CA SER A 203 -4.44 8.23 -0.40
C SER A 203 -4.13 7.65 -1.78
N LYS A 204 -4.09 6.32 -1.93
CA LYS A 204 -3.86 5.67 -3.24
C LYS A 204 -4.95 5.96 -4.26
N TYR A 205 -6.18 6.20 -3.80
CA TYR A 205 -7.27 6.67 -4.66
C TYR A 205 -7.08 8.12 -5.09
N VAL A 206 -6.61 8.96 -4.15
CA VAL A 206 -6.34 10.38 -4.38
C VAL A 206 -5.16 10.56 -5.34
N GLU A 207 -4.13 9.73 -5.22
CA GLU A 207 -2.95 9.70 -6.09
C GLU A 207 -3.29 9.41 -7.57
N LEU A 208 -4.46 8.84 -7.89
CA LEU A 208 -4.90 8.66 -9.28
C LEU A 208 -5.12 10.00 -10.02
N ILE A 209 -5.31 11.09 -9.26
CA ILE A 209 -5.43 12.46 -9.80
C ILE A 209 -4.08 12.91 -10.42
N ASP A 210 -2.94 12.37 -9.99
CA ASP A 210 -1.64 12.65 -10.62
C ASP A 210 -1.65 12.27 -12.10
N THR A 211 -2.20 11.10 -12.43
CA THR A 211 -2.34 10.65 -13.82
C THR A 211 -3.30 11.53 -14.59
N TRP A 212 -4.39 12.01 -13.97
CA TRP A 212 -5.30 12.95 -14.61
C TRP A 212 -4.60 14.25 -15.01
N PHE A 213 -3.76 14.82 -14.14
CA PHE A 213 -2.94 15.98 -14.49
C PHE A 213 -1.99 15.70 -15.66
N LEU A 214 -1.43 14.50 -15.78
CA LEU A 214 -0.58 14.13 -16.90
C LEU A 214 -1.35 14.04 -18.22
N VAL A 215 -2.55 13.43 -18.20
CA VAL A 215 -3.45 13.33 -19.37
C VAL A 215 -3.81 14.72 -19.88
N VAL A 216 -4.30 15.60 -19.01
CA VAL A 216 -4.75 16.95 -19.36
C VAL A 216 -3.61 17.84 -19.85
N ARG A 217 -2.37 17.54 -19.45
CA ARG A 217 -1.15 18.25 -19.91
C ARG A 217 -0.50 17.62 -21.15
N LYS A 218 -1.10 16.57 -21.75
CA LYS A 218 -0.52 15.81 -22.85
C LYS A 218 0.91 15.31 -22.58
N ARG A 219 1.19 14.91 -21.33
CA ARG A 219 2.49 14.31 -20.99
C ARG A 219 2.43 12.82 -21.28
N ASN A 220 3.55 12.25 -21.73
CA ASN A 220 3.64 10.82 -22.00
C ASN A 220 3.53 10.04 -20.68
N ILE A 221 2.53 9.16 -20.60
CA ILE A 221 2.29 8.31 -19.43
C ILE A 221 2.99 6.99 -19.70
N GLY A 222 4.18 6.83 -19.12
CA GLY A 222 4.95 5.60 -19.26
C GLY A 222 4.24 4.41 -18.63
N PHE A 223 4.58 3.20 -19.09
CA PHE A 223 4.05 1.94 -18.56
C PHE A 223 4.17 1.86 -17.04
N LEU A 224 5.35 2.22 -16.52
CA LEU A 224 5.65 2.16 -15.08
C LEU A 224 4.67 2.99 -14.25
N HIS A 225 4.29 4.18 -14.70
CA HIS A 225 3.44 5.10 -13.94
C HIS A 225 2.04 4.52 -13.73
N TRP A 226 1.34 4.22 -14.82
CA TRP A 226 -0.05 3.76 -14.70
C TRP A 226 -0.13 2.34 -14.12
N TYR A 227 0.84 1.48 -14.43
CA TYR A 227 0.91 0.14 -13.87
C TYR A 227 1.14 0.19 -12.36
N HIS A 228 2.09 1.01 -11.91
CA HIS A 228 2.38 1.22 -10.48
C HIS A 228 1.13 1.72 -9.75
N HIS A 229 0.49 2.80 -10.21
CA HIS A 229 -0.71 3.33 -9.52
C HIS A 229 -1.86 2.32 -9.45
N CYS A 230 -2.02 1.48 -10.47
CA CYS A 230 -3.03 0.42 -10.46
C CYS A 230 -2.68 -0.69 -9.46
N THR A 231 -1.45 -1.19 -9.48
CA THR A 231 -1.04 -2.31 -8.61
C THR A 231 -0.93 -1.91 -7.15
N VAL A 232 -0.39 -0.73 -6.83
CA VAL A 232 -0.30 -0.27 -5.43
C VAL A 232 -1.67 0.00 -4.83
N LEU A 233 -2.64 0.47 -5.62
CA LEU A 233 -4.03 0.63 -5.18
C LEU A 233 -4.64 -0.70 -4.74
N LEU A 234 -4.55 -1.72 -5.61
CA LEU A 234 -5.07 -3.06 -5.34
C LEU A 234 -4.33 -3.73 -4.18
N TYR A 235 -3.00 -3.62 -4.17
CA TYR A 235 -2.15 -4.19 -3.12
C TYR A 235 -2.46 -3.59 -1.75
N CYS A 236 -2.50 -2.26 -1.63
CA CYS A 236 -2.74 -1.59 -0.35
C CYS A 236 -4.13 -1.96 0.20
N TRP A 237 -5.16 -1.94 -0.64
CA TRP A 237 -6.50 -2.33 -0.22
C TRP A 237 -6.55 -3.77 0.30
N HIS A 238 -5.97 -4.71 -0.44
CA HIS A 238 -5.94 -6.12 -0.05
C HIS A 238 -5.12 -6.31 1.24
N ALA A 239 -3.94 -5.71 1.33
CA ALA A 239 -3.09 -5.80 2.52
C ALA A 239 -3.78 -5.25 3.77
N TYR A 240 -4.59 -4.19 3.63
CA TYR A 240 -5.36 -3.61 4.73
C TYR A 240 -6.50 -4.53 5.20
N VAL A 241 -7.29 -5.08 4.27
CA VAL A 241 -8.41 -5.99 4.59
C VAL A 241 -7.93 -7.26 5.32
N TRP A 242 -6.77 -7.77 4.93
CA TRP A 242 -6.13 -8.95 5.53
C TRP A 242 -5.19 -8.62 6.69
N GLU A 243 -5.15 -7.35 7.14
CA GLU A 243 -4.43 -6.92 8.34
C GLU A 243 -2.95 -7.36 8.36
N MET A 244 -2.29 -7.23 7.20
CA MET A 244 -0.93 -7.71 6.99
C MET A 244 0.03 -7.10 8.03
N PRO A 245 0.75 -7.90 8.82
CA PRO A 245 1.58 -7.40 9.92
C PRO A 245 2.72 -6.49 9.45
N THR A 246 3.27 -6.77 8.27
CA THR A 246 4.37 -5.99 7.68
C THR A 246 3.94 -4.65 7.08
N GLY A 247 2.64 -4.34 7.05
CA GLY A 247 2.10 -3.13 6.42
C GLY A 247 2.68 -1.82 6.98
N ILE A 248 2.96 -1.76 8.28
CA ILE A 248 3.50 -0.54 8.93
C ILE A 248 4.88 -0.13 8.37
N TYR A 249 5.73 -1.09 7.98
CA TYR A 249 7.02 -0.79 7.35
C TYR A 249 6.85 -0.16 5.99
N PHE A 250 5.94 -0.72 5.19
CA PHE A 250 5.62 -0.21 3.86
C PHE A 250 5.03 1.21 3.93
N VAL A 251 4.08 1.43 4.84
CA VAL A 251 3.44 2.74 5.06
C VAL A 251 4.48 3.78 5.51
N ALA A 252 5.31 3.46 6.51
CA ALA A 252 6.29 4.38 7.05
C ALA A 252 7.36 4.78 6.01
N MET A 253 7.86 3.81 5.24
CA MET A 253 8.81 4.07 4.17
C MET A 253 8.16 4.91 3.06
N ASN A 254 6.97 4.53 2.59
CA ASN A 254 6.30 5.24 1.50
C ASN A 254 5.98 6.69 1.88
N TYR A 255 5.48 6.94 3.10
CA TYR A 255 5.28 8.30 3.57
C TYR A 255 6.56 9.12 3.62
N SER A 256 7.67 8.52 4.03
CA SER A 256 8.97 9.20 4.08
C SER A 256 9.46 9.59 2.68
N VAL A 257 9.40 8.67 1.73
CA VAL A 257 9.81 8.92 0.33
C VAL A 257 8.88 9.93 -0.33
N HIS A 258 7.56 9.77 -0.18
CA HIS A 258 6.58 10.66 -0.79
C HIS A 258 6.65 12.09 -0.23
N ALA A 259 6.93 12.26 1.07
CA ALA A 259 7.14 13.58 1.66
C ALA A 259 8.29 14.33 0.98
N ILE A 260 9.41 13.63 0.69
CA ILE A 260 10.58 14.22 0.03
C ILE A 260 10.33 14.41 -1.47
N MET A 261 9.77 13.42 -2.16
CA MET A 261 9.52 13.44 -3.59
C MET A 261 8.55 14.56 -4.00
N TYR A 262 7.40 14.67 -3.32
CA TYR A 262 6.42 15.71 -3.65
C TYR A 262 6.89 17.11 -3.23
N LEU A 263 7.64 17.23 -2.12
CA LEU A 263 8.27 18.50 -1.75
C LEU A 263 9.26 18.94 -2.84
N TYR A 264 10.04 18.01 -3.40
CA TYR A 264 10.92 18.29 -4.54
C TYR A 264 10.13 18.78 -5.76
N TYR A 265 9.01 18.14 -6.11
CA TYR A 265 8.17 18.56 -7.24
C TYR A 265 7.52 19.93 -7.03
N PHE A 266 7.10 20.24 -5.79
CA PHE A 266 6.62 21.57 -5.43
C PHE A 266 7.73 22.62 -5.61
N LEU A 267 8.91 22.37 -5.03
CA LEU A 267 10.07 23.27 -5.13
C LEU A 267 10.52 23.46 -6.58
N ALA A 268 10.54 22.40 -7.40
CA ALA A 268 10.86 22.47 -8.82
C ALA A 268 9.82 23.27 -9.63
N SER A 269 8.58 23.36 -9.16
CA SER A 269 7.52 24.13 -9.82
C SER A 269 7.53 25.61 -9.44
N VAL A 270 7.98 25.95 -8.23
CA VAL A 270 8.06 27.33 -7.71
C VAL A 270 9.40 27.98 -8.04
N MET A 271 10.50 27.23 -7.96
CA MET A 271 11.85 27.76 -8.18
C MET A 271 12.19 27.83 -9.67
N LYS A 272 12.83 28.93 -10.08
CA LYS A 272 13.35 29.11 -11.46
C LYS A 272 14.46 28.11 -11.81
N ARG A 273 15.13 27.52 -10.80
CA ARG A 273 16.15 26.48 -10.96
C ARG A 273 15.80 25.31 -10.03
N PRO A 274 15.64 24.08 -10.55
CA PRO A 274 15.29 22.94 -9.71
C PRO A 274 16.43 22.60 -8.73
N PRO A 275 16.12 21.98 -7.58
CA PRO A 275 17.14 21.51 -6.63
C PRO A 275 18.09 20.51 -7.28
N LYS A 276 19.39 20.59 -6.97
CA LYS A 276 20.41 19.70 -7.56
C LYS A 276 20.34 18.25 -7.06
N TRP A 277 19.57 17.97 -6.02
CA TRP A 277 19.41 16.62 -5.43
C TRP A 277 18.32 15.78 -6.10
N ALA A 278 17.91 16.11 -7.33
CA ALA A 278 16.94 15.32 -8.10
C ALA A 278 17.32 13.83 -8.16
N LEU A 279 18.62 13.53 -8.24
CA LEU A 279 19.13 12.16 -8.28
C LEU A 279 18.87 11.39 -6.97
N ILE A 280 18.92 12.06 -5.82
CA ILE A 280 18.65 11.42 -4.53
C ILE A 280 17.19 10.97 -4.47
N VAL A 281 16.26 11.81 -4.94
CA VAL A 281 14.83 11.48 -5.01
C VAL A 281 14.56 10.27 -5.89
N THR A 282 15.35 10.05 -6.95
CA THR A 282 15.24 8.87 -7.82
C THR A 282 15.85 7.61 -7.22
N ILE A 283 16.82 7.75 -6.31
CA ILE A 283 17.50 6.61 -5.67
C ILE A 283 16.69 6.07 -4.47
N MET A 284 15.93 6.93 -3.79
CA MET A 284 15.06 6.58 -2.67
C MET A 284 13.83 5.81 -3.12
#